data_AF-A0A938UY71-F1
#
_entry.id   AF-A0A938UY71-F1
#
_cell.length_a   1.000
_cell.length_b   1.000
_cell.length_c   1.000
_cell.angle_alpha   90.00
_cell.angle_beta   90.00
_cell.angle_gamma   90.00
#
_symmetry.space_group_name_H-M   'P 1'
#
loop_
_entity.id
_entity.type
_entity.pdbx_description
1 polymer ?
#
loop_
_entity_poly.entity_id
_entity_poly.type
_entity_poly.pdbx_seq_one_letter_code
_entity_poly.pdbx_strand_id
1 'polypeptide(L)'
;SQIPFYVAAPTSTIDILLASGEEIRIEERAEEEVTHIGGRRIAPQRVKVFNPAFDVTPHSLIQGIITEKGLIRPPFNKNLKKIFATPNSKLPRFDRGRRTPNFRESS
;
A
#
# COMPACT_ATOMS: atom_id res chain seq x y z
N SER A 1 1.01 20.69 20.41
CA SER A 1 -0.31 20.61 19.75
C SER A 1 -0.49 19.22 19.16
N GLN A 2 -1.68 18.63 19.27
CA GLN A 2 -2.02 17.40 18.55
C GLN A 2 -2.60 17.78 17.18
N ILE A 3 -1.91 17.40 16.10
CA ILE A 3 -2.37 17.67 14.73
C ILE A 3 -3.08 16.40 14.22
N PRO A 4 -4.33 16.49 13.75
CA PRO A 4 -5.04 15.33 13.26
C PRO A 4 -4.41 14.82 11.95
N PHE A 5 -4.14 13.52 11.90
CA PHE A 5 -3.57 12.86 10.72
C PHE A 5 -4.63 12.02 10.01
N TYR A 6 -4.82 12.25 8.71
CA TYR A 6 -5.82 11.56 7.89
C TYR A 6 -5.15 10.90 6.69
N VAL A 7 -5.63 9.71 6.31
CA VAL A 7 -5.21 9.02 5.09
C VAL A 7 -6.34 9.11 4.07
N ALA A 8 -6.07 9.61 2.87
CA ALA A 8 -7.03 9.60 1.76
C ALA A 8 -6.64 8.48 0.79
N ALA A 9 -7.50 7.47 0.66
CA ALA A 9 -7.25 6.34 -0.23
C ALA A 9 -8.58 5.69 -0.66
N PRO A 10 -8.73 5.26 -1.92
CA PRO A 10 -9.95 4.62 -2.38
C PRO A 10 -10.10 3.22 -1.75
N THR A 11 -11.33 2.70 -1.64
CA THR A 11 -11.53 1.39 -1.00
C THR A 11 -10.81 0.23 -1.69
N SER A 12 -10.48 0.37 -2.97
CA SER A 12 -9.68 -0.60 -3.73
C SER A 12 -8.24 -0.78 -3.23
N THR A 13 -7.73 0.15 -2.42
CA THR A 13 -6.38 0.08 -1.83
C THR A 13 -6.36 -0.60 -0.46
N ILE A 14 -7.53 -0.91 0.10
CA ILE A 14 -7.65 -1.49 1.43
C ILE A 14 -7.72 -3.02 1.28
N ASP A 15 -6.67 -3.71 1.72
CA ASP A 15 -6.72 -5.16 1.89
C ASP A 15 -7.36 -5.51 3.24
N ILE A 16 -8.62 -5.94 3.20
CA ILE A 16 -9.37 -6.34 4.40
C ILE A 16 -9.06 -7.75 4.88
N LEU A 17 -8.27 -8.52 4.12
CA LEU A 17 -7.90 -9.89 4.47
C LEU A 17 -6.68 -9.94 5.40
N LEU A 18 -5.84 -8.90 5.38
CA LEU A 18 -4.73 -8.76 6.31
C LEU A 18 -5.24 -8.40 7.71
N ALA A 19 -4.69 -9.04 8.73
CA ALA A 19 -5.04 -8.74 10.12
C ALA A 19 -4.29 -7.51 10.63
N SER A 20 -3.08 -7.27 10.13
CA SER A 20 -2.25 -6.13 10.53
C SER A 20 -1.33 -5.62 9.42
N GLY A 21 -0.73 -4.45 9.64
CA GLY A 21 0.28 -3.90 8.73
C GLY A 21 1.61 -4.67 8.73
N GLU A 22 1.86 -5.55 9.72
CA GLU A 22 3.08 -6.38 9.76
C GLU A 22 3.14 -7.41 8.62
N GLU A 23 1.98 -7.73 8.02
CA GLU A 23 1.88 -8.65 6.88
C GLU A 23 2.16 -7.96 5.54
N ILE A 24 2.29 -6.63 5.52
CA ILE A 24 2.60 -5.87 4.31
C ILE A 24 4.08 -6.06 3.98
N ARG A 25 4.36 -6.68 2.84
CA ARG A 25 5.72 -6.84 2.34
C ARG A 25 6.23 -5.49 1.83
N ILE A 26 7.29 -4.98 2.46
CA ILE A 26 7.96 -3.75 2.03
C ILE A 26 8.90 -4.05 0.87
N GLU A 27 8.76 -3.27 -0.20
CA GLU A 27 9.65 -3.31 -1.36
C GLU A 27 10.97 -2.59 -1.02
N GLU A 28 12.10 -3.21 -1.34
CA GLU A 28 13.41 -2.54 -1.33
C GLU A 28 13.75 -2.11 -2.76
N ARG A 29 14.08 -0.83 -2.92
CA ARG A 29 14.39 -0.22 -4.22
C ARG A 29 15.90 -0.09 -4.43
N ALA A 30 16.28 0.19 -5.66
CA ALA A 30 17.66 0.30 -6.10
C ALA A 30 18.43 1.35 -5.28
N GLU A 31 19.71 1.08 -4.97
CA GLU A 31 20.56 1.98 -4.19
C GLU A 31 20.85 3.31 -4.92
N GLU A 32 20.69 3.32 -6.24
CA GLU A 32 20.88 4.47 -7.10
C GLU A 32 19.89 5.59 -6.80
N GLU A 33 18.69 5.29 -6.31
CA GLU A 33 17.69 6.30 -5.95
C GLU A 33 18.11 7.15 -4.74
N VAL A 34 19.00 6.61 -3.90
CA VAL A 34 19.58 7.32 -2.76
C VAL A 34 20.94 7.91 -3.10
N THR A 35 21.76 7.19 -3.87
CA THR A 35 23.14 7.58 -4.15
C THR A 35 23.29 8.52 -5.35
N HIS A 36 22.27 8.66 -6.20
CA HIS A 36 22.27 9.50 -7.40
C HIS A 36 21.06 10.43 -7.44
N ILE A 37 21.27 11.64 -7.97
CA ILE A 37 20.21 12.59 -8.33
C ILE A 37 20.42 13.00 -9.79
N GLY A 38 19.38 12.87 -10.62
CA GLY A 38 19.46 13.18 -12.05
C GLY A 38 20.56 12.39 -12.78
N GLY A 39 20.79 11.13 -12.37
CA GLY A 39 21.84 10.26 -12.92
C GLY A 39 23.26 10.57 -12.45
N ARG A 40 23.46 11.58 -11.59
CA ARG A 40 24.79 11.95 -11.06
C ARG A 40 24.95 11.45 -9.62
N ARG A 41 26.05 10.78 -9.33
CA ARG A 41 26.37 10.28 -7.98
C ARG A 41 26.63 11.46 -7.03
N ILE A 42 25.97 11.44 -5.88
CA ILE A 42 26.12 12.44 -4.80
C ILE A 42 26.67 11.83 -3.50
N ALA A 43 26.70 10.51 -3.39
CA ALA A 43 27.22 9.79 -2.23
C ALA A 43 28.60 9.19 -2.50
N PRO A 44 29.43 8.93 -1.46
CA PRO A 44 30.72 8.26 -1.62
C PRO A 44 30.61 6.93 -2.38
N GLN A 45 31.68 6.56 -3.09
CA GLN A 45 31.75 5.25 -3.73
C GLN A 45 31.69 4.13 -2.68
N ARG A 46 30.98 3.05 -3.00
CA ARG A 46 30.85 1.82 -2.19
C ARG A 46 30.15 2.00 -0.83
N VAL A 47 29.48 3.13 -0.59
CA VAL A 47 28.60 3.26 0.58
C VAL A 47 27.45 2.25 0.46
N LYS A 48 27.11 1.58 1.57
CA LYS A 48 25.95 0.70 1.62
C LYS A 48 24.69 1.51 1.89
N VAL A 49 23.58 1.13 1.27
CA VAL A 49 22.29 1.81 1.37
C VAL A 49 21.22 0.83 1.85
N PHE A 50 20.28 1.35 2.64
CA PHE A 50 19.00 0.72 2.90
C PHE A 50 17.91 1.63 2.34
N ASN A 51 17.14 1.15 1.36
CA ASN A 51 16.15 1.94 0.63
C ASN A 51 14.78 1.24 0.56
N PRO A 52 14.06 1.12 1.69
CA PRO A 52 12.68 0.67 1.66
C PRO A 52 11.79 1.71 0.96
N ALA A 53 10.96 1.25 0.03
CA ALA A 53 10.06 2.12 -0.74
C ALA A 53 8.89 2.68 0.08
N PHE A 54 8.52 1.98 1.15
CA PHE A 54 7.34 2.28 1.97
C PHE A 54 7.62 1.99 3.44
N ASP A 55 6.83 2.62 4.31
CA ASP A 55 6.72 2.28 5.72
C ASP A 55 5.26 1.95 6.08
N VAL A 56 5.04 1.47 7.31
CA VAL A 56 3.72 1.17 7.84
C VAL A 56 3.42 2.12 8.99
N THR A 57 2.39 2.94 8.83
CA THR A 57 1.88 3.80 9.91
C THR A 57 0.85 3.04 10.77
N PRO A 58 1.08 2.86 12.09
CA PRO A 58 0.09 2.24 12.97
C PRO A 58 -1.23 2.99 13.00
N HIS A 59 -2.34 2.25 13.03
CA HIS A 59 -3.68 2.84 12.99
C HIS A 59 -4.00 3.75 14.19
N SER A 60 -3.29 3.63 15.31
CA SER A 60 -3.45 4.48 16.48
C SER A 60 -3.02 5.93 16.24
N LEU A 61 -2.20 6.18 15.22
CA LEU A 61 -1.76 7.50 14.80
C LEU A 61 -2.70 8.15 13.77
N ILE A 62 -3.70 7.41 13.27
CA ILE A 62 -4.59 7.85 12.18
C ILE A 62 -5.96 8.23 12.75
N GLN A 63 -6.38 9.48 12.53
CA GLN A 63 -7.67 10.00 12.99
C GLN A 63 -8.85 9.51 12.14
N GLY A 64 -8.60 9.24 10.84
CA GLY A 64 -9.56 8.63 9.94
C GLY A 64 -9.00 8.36 8.54
N ILE A 65 -9.72 7.53 7.80
CA ILE A 65 -9.44 7.17 6.41
C ILE A 65 -10.57 7.74 5.54
N ILE A 66 -10.24 8.60 4.59
CA ILE A 66 -11.19 9.19 3.64
C ILE A 66 -11.21 8.31 2.39
N THR A 67 -12.41 7.85 2.01
CA THR A 67 -12.66 7.00 0.84
C THR A 67 -13.79 7.59 0.00
N GLU A 68 -14.05 7.03 -1.18
CA GLU A 68 -15.24 7.35 -1.98
C GLU A 68 -16.56 6.96 -1.29
N LYS A 69 -16.51 6.12 -0.24
CA LYS A 69 -17.65 5.75 0.62
C LYS A 69 -17.77 6.63 1.87
N GLY A 70 -16.96 7.69 1.98
CA GLY A 70 -16.94 8.64 3.09
C GLY A 70 -15.78 8.43 4.06
N LEU A 71 -15.87 9.09 5.22
CA LEU A 71 -14.84 9.10 6.27
C LEU A 71 -15.02 7.94 7.26
N ILE A 72 -14.02 7.09 7.35
CA ILE A 72 -13.92 5.96 8.26
C ILE A 72 -13.13 6.39 9.49
N ARG A 73 -13.67 6.20 10.69
CA ARG A 73 -12.99 6.50 11.97
C ARG A 73 -12.70 5.23 12.77
N PRO A 74 -11.82 5.28 13.78
CA PRO A 74 -11.70 4.21 14.77
C PRO A 74 -13.05 3.83 15.42
N PRO A 75 -13.24 2.58 15.88
CA PRO A 75 -12.30 1.46 15.75
C PRO A 75 -12.33 0.86 14.33
N PHE A 76 -11.19 0.88 13.64
CA PHE A 76 -11.10 0.55 12.21
C PHE A 76 -11.49 -0.90 11.91
N ASN A 77 -11.14 -1.85 12.78
CA ASN A 77 -11.52 -3.27 12.64
C ASN A 77 -13.04 -3.51 12.53
N LYS A 78 -13.87 -2.66 13.15
CA LYS A 78 -15.33 -2.73 13.05
C LYS A 78 -15.84 -1.92 11.87
N ASN A 79 -15.38 -0.69 11.73
CA ASN A 79 -15.94 0.25 10.75
C ASN A 79 -15.53 -0.09 9.31
N LEU A 80 -14.33 -0.64 9.08
CA LEU A 80 -13.94 -1.17 7.77
C LEU A 80 -14.86 -2.35 7.38
N LYS A 81 -15.06 -3.33 8.26
CA LYS A 81 -15.93 -4.49 7.97
C LYS A 81 -17.34 -4.08 7.54
N LYS A 82 -17.93 -3.07 8.17
CA LYS A 82 -19.26 -2.55 7.79
C LYS A 82 -19.30 -2.04 6.35
N ILE A 83 -18.24 -1.38 5.90
CA ILE A 83 -18.15 -0.76 4.57
C ILE A 83 -17.97 -1.80 3.45
N PHE A 84 -17.38 -2.95 3.77
CA PHE A 84 -17.17 -4.07 2.85
C PHE A 84 -18.24 -5.16 2.95
N ALA A 85 -19.07 -5.18 4.00
CA ALA A 85 -20.18 -6.13 4.15
C ALA A 85 -21.43 -5.77 3.33
N THR A 86 -21.55 -4.53 2.85
CA THR A 86 -22.73 -4.08 2.09
C THR A 86 -22.76 -4.71 0.68
N PRO A 87 -23.83 -5.43 0.26
CA PRO A 87 -23.82 -6.32 -0.91
C PRO A 87 -23.67 -5.70 -2.31
N ASN A 88 -23.28 -4.43 -2.46
CA ASN A 88 -23.32 -3.74 -3.75
C ASN A 88 -22.01 -3.10 -4.19
N SER A 89 -20.90 -3.82 -4.07
CA SER A 89 -19.68 -3.50 -4.83
C SER A 89 -19.19 -4.73 -5.57
N LYS A 90 -19.33 -4.72 -6.90
CA LYS A 90 -18.56 -5.57 -7.81
C LYS A 90 -17.08 -5.24 -7.62
N LEU A 91 -16.44 -5.81 -6.60
CA LEU A 91 -14.99 -5.80 -6.47
C LEU A 91 -14.47 -6.95 -7.34
N PRO A 92 -13.53 -6.69 -8.27
CA PRO A 92 -12.87 -7.77 -8.99
C PRO A 92 -12.14 -8.63 -7.95
N ARG A 93 -12.45 -9.93 -7.94
CA ARG A 93 -11.66 -10.89 -7.17
C ARG A 93 -10.29 -10.93 -7.81
N PHE A 94 -9.26 -10.49 -7.10
CA PHE A 94 -7.88 -10.68 -7.54
C PHE A 94 -7.57 -12.18 -7.39
N ASP A 95 -7.78 -12.94 -8.47
CA ASP A 95 -7.43 -14.37 -8.53
C ASP A 95 -5.90 -14.49 -8.57
N ARG A 96 -5.29 -14.72 -7.41
CA ARG A 96 -3.83 -14.94 -7.27
C ARG A 96 -3.40 -16.35 -7.76
N GLY A 97 -4.04 -16.93 -8.77
CA GLY A 97 -3.63 -18.26 -9.21
C GLY A 97 -4.30 -18.81 -10.47
N ARG A 98 -3.98 -18.25 -11.64
CA ARG A 98 -3.89 -19.05 -12.88
C ARG A 98 -2.94 -18.38 -13.87
N ARG A 99 -1.76 -18.97 -14.04
CA ARG A 99 -0.85 -18.66 -15.16
C ARG A 99 -1.62 -18.90 -16.46
N THR A 100 -1.80 -17.87 -17.28
CA THR A 100 -2.15 -18.07 -18.70
C THR A 100 -0.95 -18.72 -19.39
N PRO A 101 -1.11 -19.77 -20.21
CA PRO A 101 -0.02 -20.30 -21.01
C PRO A 101 0.33 -19.30 -22.12
N ASN A 102 1.63 -19.06 -22.33
CA ASN A 102 2.17 -18.30 -23.45
C ASN A 102 1.56 -18.80 -24.78
N PHE A 103 0.90 -17.91 -25.52
CA PHE A 103 0.72 -18.09 -26.95
C PHE A 103 1.92 -17.43 -27.64
N ARG A 104 2.77 -18.27 -28.26
CA ARG A 104 3.70 -17.82 -29.28
C ARG A 104 2.88 -17.49 -30.53
N GLU A 105 3.05 -16.30 -31.08
CA GLU A 105 2.85 -16.11 -32.51
C GLU A 105 4.20 -15.76 -33.14
N SER A 106 4.64 -16.71 -33.96
CA SER A 106 5.65 -16.57 -34.98
C SER A 106 4.96 -16.09 -36.26
N SER A 107 5.34 -14.91 -36.76
CA SER A 107 5.57 -14.50 -38.17
C SER A 107 5.48 -12.99 -38.27
#